data_AF-A0AAE6JE66-F1
#
_entry.id   AF-A0AAE6JE66-F1
#
_cell.length_a   1.000
_cell.length_b   1.000
_cell.length_c   1.000
_cell.angle_alpha   90.00
_cell.angle_beta   90.00
_cell.angle_gamma   90.00
#
_symmetry.space_group_name_H-M   'P 1'
#
loop_
_entity.id
_entity.type
_entity.pdbx_description
1 polymer ?
#
loop_
_entity_poly.entity_id
_entity_poly.type
_entity_poly.pdbx_seq_one_letter_code
_entity_poly.pdbx_strand_id
1 'polypeptide(L)'
;MMERKKKNLTQTTIQPNNNIVEVTIGPIDGHDRTKAKAAKIAALAKAHNANRSPARLRRNAMLAVLYRMELYIQDNEITVDNLCKVEDFVKEFLTVLSINKTAFARFIDMDVSNLNKYYSSERRFNSELALKFGHFFHTPANIWLQIQSKNEILILQHEEQAGDKYRKYDYEKLLQIA
;
A
#
# COMPACT_ATOMS: atom_id res chain seq x y z
N MET A 1 12.94 4.39 72.65
CA MET A 1 13.51 5.35 71.68
C MET A 1 14.21 4.58 70.59
N MET A 2 13.70 4.60 69.35
CA MET A 2 14.47 4.46 68.10
C MET A 2 13.50 4.63 66.92
N GLU A 3 13.53 5.83 66.37
CA GLU A 3 12.73 6.34 65.26
C GLU A 3 13.30 5.82 63.93
N ARG A 4 12.49 5.12 63.13
CA ARG A 4 12.89 4.71 61.78
C ARG A 4 12.68 5.88 60.81
N LYS A 5 13.79 6.51 60.41
CA LYS A 5 13.84 7.53 59.35
C LYS A 5 13.25 7.00 58.03
N LYS A 6 12.14 7.58 57.58
CA LYS A 6 11.62 7.38 56.22
C LYS A 6 12.42 8.24 55.24
N LYS A 7 13.07 7.60 54.27
CA LYS A 7 13.72 8.23 53.11
C LYS A 7 12.63 8.78 52.19
N ASN A 8 12.56 10.11 52.05
CA ASN A 8 11.72 10.76 51.04
C ASN A 8 12.33 10.53 49.64
N LEU A 9 11.67 9.74 48.80
CA LEU A 9 11.90 9.78 47.36
C LEU A 9 11.17 11.00 46.80
N THR A 10 11.93 11.98 46.34
CA THR A 10 11.46 13.14 45.58
C THR A 10 10.79 12.68 44.30
N GLN A 11 9.45 12.68 44.29
CA GLN A 11 8.67 12.59 43.07
C GLN A 11 8.91 13.86 42.27
N THR A 12 9.57 13.71 41.12
CA THR A 12 9.73 14.79 40.14
C THR A 12 8.35 15.04 39.54
N THR A 13 7.73 16.16 39.91
CA THR A 13 6.45 16.61 39.37
C THR A 13 6.61 16.95 37.88
N ILE A 14 6.24 16.02 37.01
CA ILE A 14 5.96 16.34 35.60
C ILE A 14 4.54 16.88 35.56
N GLN A 15 4.42 18.19 35.35
CA GLN A 15 3.15 18.88 35.14
C GLN A 15 2.41 18.25 33.94
N PRO A 16 1.18 17.72 34.10
CA PRO A 16 0.39 17.25 32.96
C PRO A 16 -0.13 18.47 32.21
N ASN A 17 0.30 18.65 30.96
CA ASN A 17 -0.22 19.69 30.09
C ASN A 17 -1.70 19.39 29.78
N ASN A 18 -2.59 20.23 30.31
CA ASN A 18 -3.99 19.93 30.56
C ASN A 18 -4.89 20.23 29.35
N ASN A 19 -4.74 19.47 28.27
CA ASN A 19 -5.62 19.54 27.09
C ASN A 19 -6.20 18.16 26.74
N ILE A 20 -6.91 17.56 27.68
CA ILE A 20 -7.69 16.34 27.43
C ILE A 20 -9.00 16.79 26.77
N VAL A 21 -9.16 16.53 25.47
CA VAL A 21 -10.46 16.68 24.79
C VAL A 21 -11.19 15.36 24.92
N GLU A 22 -12.38 15.38 25.51
CA GLU A 22 -13.28 14.23 25.53
C GLU A 22 -13.70 13.88 24.10
N VAL A 23 -13.18 12.75 23.61
CA VAL A 23 -13.54 12.17 22.32
C VAL A 23 -14.38 10.94 22.62
N THR A 24 -15.70 11.08 22.58
CA THR A 24 -16.63 9.95 22.65
C THR A 24 -16.50 9.13 21.37
N ILE A 25 -16.20 7.83 21.50
CA ILE A 25 -16.11 6.87 20.40
C ILE A 25 -17.24 5.84 20.61
N GLY A 26 -18.49 6.32 20.65
CA GLY A 26 -19.67 5.51 20.99
C GLY A 26 -20.83 5.70 20.00
N PRO A 27 -21.80 4.77 19.93
CA PRO A 27 -22.79 4.71 18.85
C PRO A 27 -24.00 5.65 18.99
N ILE A 28 -23.89 6.78 19.70
CA ILE A 28 -25.09 7.58 20.07
C ILE A 28 -24.95 9.09 19.86
N ASP A 29 -23.77 9.61 19.57
CA ASP A 29 -23.58 11.03 19.28
C ASP A 29 -23.47 11.28 17.78
N GLY A 30 -24.61 11.09 17.10
CA GLY A 30 -24.92 11.69 15.80
C GLY A 30 -25.04 13.22 15.88
N HIS A 31 -24.12 13.89 16.57
CA HIS A 31 -24.04 15.34 16.58
C HIS A 31 -23.16 15.81 15.43
N ASP A 32 -23.76 16.58 14.53
CA ASP A 32 -23.03 17.51 13.67
C ASP A 32 -22.01 18.26 14.53
N ARG A 33 -20.73 17.96 14.32
CA ARG A 33 -19.67 18.60 15.07
C ARG A 33 -19.76 20.08 14.81
N THR A 34 -19.95 20.89 15.85
CA THR A 34 -19.91 22.34 15.71
C THR A 34 -18.58 22.74 15.06
N LYS A 35 -18.62 23.71 14.14
CA LYS A 35 -17.44 24.17 13.38
C LYS A 35 -16.24 24.48 14.30
N ALA A 36 -16.50 24.99 15.50
CA ALA A 36 -15.49 25.26 16.52
C ALA A 36 -14.83 23.98 17.07
N LYS A 37 -15.60 22.91 17.35
CA LYS A 37 -15.07 21.63 17.84
C LYS A 37 -14.25 20.93 16.75
N ALA A 38 -14.73 20.94 15.50
CA ALA A 38 -13.99 20.42 14.35
C ALA A 38 -12.65 21.15 14.14
N ALA A 39 -12.65 22.49 14.21
CA ALA A 39 -11.43 23.29 14.11
C ALA A 39 -10.44 23.00 15.25
N LYS A 40 -10.92 22.80 16.48
CA LYS A 40 -10.08 22.44 17.63
C LYS A 40 -9.41 21.07 17.43
N ILE A 41 -10.16 20.07 16.95
CA ILE A 41 -9.62 18.74 16.63
C ILE A 41 -8.58 18.85 15.51
N ALA A 42 -8.87 19.59 14.43
CA ALA A 42 -7.94 19.79 13.32
C ALA A 42 -6.64 20.48 13.77
N ALA A 43 -6.74 21.49 14.64
CA ALA A 43 -5.57 22.19 15.19
C ALA A 43 -4.71 21.25 16.06
N LEU A 44 -5.33 20.43 16.91
CA LEU A 44 -4.63 19.42 17.72
C LEU A 44 -3.97 18.35 16.83
N ALA A 45 -4.67 17.87 15.81
CA ALA A 45 -4.12 16.92 14.85
C ALA A 45 -2.91 17.51 14.11
N LYS A 46 -2.96 18.78 13.73
CA LYS A 46 -1.83 19.50 13.09
C LYS A 46 -0.64 19.64 14.04
N ALA A 47 -0.88 20.04 15.29
CA ALA A 47 0.17 20.14 16.31
C ALA A 47 0.83 18.78 16.58
N HIS A 48 0.05 17.71 16.68
CA HIS A 48 0.56 16.36 16.84
C HIS A 48 1.27 15.84 15.57
N ASN A 49 0.84 16.24 14.38
CA ASN A 49 1.50 15.88 13.12
C ASN A 49 2.89 16.51 13.02
N ALA A 50 3.05 17.77 13.43
CA ALA A 50 4.33 18.49 13.43
C ALA A 50 5.41 17.80 14.27
N ASN A 51 5.02 17.07 15.33
CA ASN A 51 5.94 16.33 16.19
C ASN A 51 6.29 14.91 15.68
N ARG A 52 5.79 14.50 14.49
CA ARG A 52 6.07 13.16 13.96
C ARG A 52 7.47 13.09 13.37
N SER A 53 8.17 12.00 13.64
CA SER A 53 9.48 11.77 13.04
C SER A 53 9.37 11.56 11.51
N PRO A 54 10.40 11.97 10.74
CA PRO A 54 10.43 11.74 9.29
C PRO A 54 10.27 10.26 8.90
N ALA A 55 10.85 9.36 9.69
CA ALA A 55 10.73 7.92 9.50
C ALA A 55 9.27 7.42 9.64
N ARG A 56 8.50 7.98 10.59
CA ARG A 56 7.09 7.65 10.76
C ARG A 56 6.24 8.17 9.61
N LEU A 57 6.50 9.40 9.14
CA LEU A 57 5.81 9.96 7.98
C LEU A 57 6.05 9.12 6.73
N ARG A 58 7.30 8.73 6.49
CA ARG A 58 7.67 7.82 5.40
C ARG A 58 6.95 6.48 5.51
N ARG A 59 6.99 5.83 6.67
CA ARG A 59 6.28 4.55 6.89
C ARG A 59 4.78 4.66 6.61
N ASN A 60 4.15 5.73 7.08
CA ASN A 60 2.73 5.96 6.81
C ASN A 60 2.45 6.13 5.31
N ALA A 61 3.32 6.83 4.57
CA ALA A 61 3.18 6.97 3.13
C ALA A 61 3.40 5.63 2.39
N MET A 62 4.35 4.79 2.84
CA MET A 62 4.53 3.43 2.31
C MET A 62 3.27 2.57 2.54
N LEU A 63 2.67 2.66 3.73
CA LEU A 63 1.43 1.94 4.04
C LEU A 63 0.26 2.40 3.18
N ALA A 64 0.17 3.69 2.85
CA ALA A 64 -0.87 4.20 1.96
C ALA A 64 -0.79 3.57 0.56
N VAL A 65 0.42 3.39 0.02
CA VAL A 65 0.63 2.71 -1.27
C VAL A 65 0.25 1.23 -1.16
N LEU A 66 0.62 0.55 -0.06
CA LEU A 66 0.21 -0.84 0.18
C LEU A 66 -1.31 -0.99 0.22
N TYR A 67 -2.03 -0.13 0.94
CA TYR A 67 -3.50 -0.18 0.97
C TYR A 67 -4.11 0.08 -0.40
N ARG A 68 -3.51 0.95 -1.22
CA ARG A 68 -3.94 1.13 -2.61
C ARG A 68 -3.79 -0.16 -3.43
N MET A 69 -2.70 -0.90 -3.25
CA MET A 69 -2.50 -2.22 -3.88
C MET A 69 -3.56 -3.22 -3.45
N GLU A 70 -3.89 -3.27 -2.15
CA GLU A 70 -4.90 -4.18 -1.61
C GLU A 70 -6.30 -3.85 -2.17
N LEU A 71 -6.67 -2.56 -2.18
CA LEU A 71 -7.92 -2.10 -2.78
C LEU A 71 -7.99 -2.46 -4.26
N TYR A 72 -6.91 -2.24 -5.01
CA TYR A 72 -6.84 -2.62 -6.42
C TYR A 72 -7.10 -4.11 -6.63
N ILE A 73 -6.51 -4.97 -5.80
CA ILE A 73 -6.72 -6.43 -5.89
C ILE A 73 -8.17 -6.80 -5.60
N GLN A 74 -8.82 -6.14 -4.64
CA GLN A 74 -10.19 -6.43 -4.22
C GLN A 74 -11.27 -5.83 -5.13
N ASP A 75 -10.93 -4.83 -5.93
CA ASP A 75 -11.89 -4.08 -6.75
C ASP A 75 -12.31 -4.85 -8.01
N ASN A 76 -13.55 -5.31 -8.06
CA ASN A 76 -14.07 -6.08 -9.20
C ASN A 76 -14.55 -5.21 -10.37
N GLU A 77 -14.56 -3.87 -10.22
CA GLU A 77 -15.01 -2.93 -11.25
C GLU A 77 -13.88 -2.48 -12.19
N ILE A 78 -12.68 -3.02 -11.99
CA ILE A 78 -11.50 -2.70 -12.82
C ILE A 78 -11.65 -3.35 -14.19
N THR A 79 -11.48 -2.55 -15.23
CA THR A 79 -11.53 -2.95 -16.64
C THR A 79 -10.13 -2.83 -17.26
N VAL A 80 -10.01 -3.24 -18.53
CA VAL A 80 -8.73 -3.14 -19.24
C VAL A 80 -8.26 -1.69 -19.41
N ASP A 81 -9.19 -0.73 -19.46
CA ASP A 81 -8.89 0.69 -19.67
C ASP A 81 -8.28 1.39 -18.44
N ASN A 82 -8.51 0.86 -17.23
CA ASN A 82 -8.05 1.44 -15.96
C ASN A 82 -7.09 0.52 -15.17
N LEU A 83 -6.44 -0.41 -15.87
CA LEU A 83 -5.43 -1.31 -15.32
C LEU A 83 -4.25 -0.55 -14.70
N CYS A 84 -3.93 -0.87 -13.44
CA CYS A 84 -2.69 -0.44 -12.81
C CYS A 84 -1.65 -1.56 -12.95
N LYS A 85 -0.51 -1.25 -13.56
CA LYS A 85 0.61 -2.19 -13.69
C LYS A 85 1.47 -2.18 -12.43
N VAL A 86 2.29 -3.23 -12.27
CA VAL A 86 3.32 -3.29 -11.22
C VAL A 86 4.20 -2.03 -11.22
N GLU A 87 4.53 -1.51 -12.40
CA GLU A 87 5.31 -0.28 -12.56
C GLU A 87 4.68 0.93 -11.83
N ASP A 88 3.36 1.08 -11.88
CA ASP A 88 2.66 2.23 -11.32
C ASP A 88 2.79 2.26 -9.78
N PHE A 89 2.63 1.11 -9.15
CA PHE A 89 2.86 0.95 -7.71
C PHE A 89 4.33 1.18 -7.33
N VAL A 90 5.27 0.69 -8.14
CA VAL A 90 6.70 0.93 -7.88
C VAL A 90 7.03 2.42 -7.98
N LYS A 91 6.54 3.14 -9.01
CA LYS A 91 6.74 4.58 -9.17
C LYS A 91 6.27 5.36 -7.95
N GLU A 92 5.14 4.98 -7.37
CA GLU A 92 4.63 5.60 -6.14
C GLU A 92 5.55 5.35 -4.94
N PHE A 93 5.97 4.11 -4.71
CA PHE A 93 6.92 3.83 -3.63
C PHE A 93 8.24 4.58 -3.81
N LEU A 94 8.78 4.61 -5.04
CA LEU A 94 10.01 5.34 -5.34
C LEU A 94 9.85 6.84 -5.12
N THR A 95 8.67 7.40 -5.41
CA THR A 95 8.33 8.79 -5.12
C THR A 95 8.32 9.06 -3.61
N VAL A 96 7.69 8.19 -2.81
CA VAL A 96 7.69 8.29 -1.34
C VAL A 96 9.11 8.24 -0.78
N LEU A 97 9.97 7.40 -1.34
CA LEU A 97 11.35 7.23 -0.91
C LEU A 97 12.31 8.29 -1.48
N SER A 98 11.86 9.07 -2.47
CA SER A 98 12.70 9.98 -3.26
C SER A 98 13.90 9.27 -3.90
N ILE A 99 13.68 8.05 -4.41
CA ILE A 99 14.70 7.22 -5.06
C ILE A 99 14.42 7.19 -6.56
N ASN A 100 15.45 7.32 -7.39
CA ASN A 100 15.29 7.17 -8.84
C ASN A 100 15.27 5.69 -9.26
N LYS A 101 14.64 5.41 -10.41
CA LYS A 101 14.51 4.03 -10.94
C LYS A 101 15.85 3.32 -11.11
N THR A 102 16.89 4.04 -11.55
CA THR A 102 18.23 3.47 -11.79
C THR A 102 18.88 2.97 -10.50
N ALA A 103 18.80 3.75 -9.44
CA ALA A 103 19.31 3.38 -8.12
C ALA A 103 18.54 2.18 -7.56
N PHE A 104 17.22 2.15 -7.73
CA PHE A 104 16.41 1.01 -7.35
C PHE A 104 16.78 -0.26 -8.12
N ALA A 105 16.87 -0.20 -9.45
CA ALA A 105 17.25 -1.34 -10.29
C ALA A 105 18.61 -1.92 -9.85
N ARG A 106 19.61 -1.05 -9.68
CA ARG A 106 20.94 -1.44 -9.20
C ARG A 106 20.90 -2.07 -7.81
N PHE A 107 20.03 -1.60 -6.92
CA PHE A 107 19.90 -2.15 -5.57
C PHE A 107 19.33 -3.57 -5.55
N ILE A 108 18.43 -3.90 -6.47
CA ILE A 108 17.81 -5.24 -6.56
C ILE A 108 18.59 -6.20 -7.49
N ASP A 109 19.86 -5.88 -7.76
CA ASP A 109 20.76 -6.60 -8.66
C ASP A 109 20.16 -6.76 -10.07
N MET A 110 19.64 -5.68 -10.63
CA MET A 110 18.99 -5.67 -11.95
C MET A 110 19.40 -4.47 -12.82
N ASP A 111 19.58 -4.73 -14.11
CA ASP A 111 19.73 -3.65 -15.08
C ASP A 111 18.41 -2.92 -15.33
N VAL A 112 18.48 -1.62 -15.58
CA VAL A 112 17.29 -0.81 -15.91
C VAL A 112 16.56 -1.34 -17.14
N SER A 113 17.28 -1.86 -18.13
CA SER A 113 16.68 -2.49 -19.31
C SER A 113 15.87 -3.74 -18.92
N ASN A 114 16.43 -4.60 -18.06
CA ASN A 114 15.73 -5.78 -17.58
C ASN A 114 14.50 -5.41 -16.75
N LEU A 115 14.62 -4.43 -15.86
CA LEU A 115 13.49 -3.92 -15.06
C LEU A 115 12.38 -3.36 -15.95
N ASN A 116 12.74 -2.62 -17.00
CA ASN A 116 11.76 -2.09 -17.96
C ASN A 116 10.99 -3.21 -18.67
N LYS A 117 11.63 -4.35 -19.00
CA LYS A 117 10.94 -5.49 -19.62
C LYS A 117 9.85 -6.09 -18.73
N TYR A 118 10.04 -6.05 -17.41
CA TYR A 118 8.98 -6.45 -16.46
C TYR A 118 7.86 -5.41 -16.38
N TYR A 119 8.18 -4.11 -16.56
CA TYR A 119 7.20 -3.03 -16.55
C TYR A 119 6.37 -2.94 -17.84
N SER A 120 6.98 -3.19 -18.99
CA SER A 120 6.32 -3.23 -20.30
C SER A 120 5.53 -4.53 -20.54
N SER A 121 5.50 -5.45 -19.56
CA SER A 121 4.88 -6.77 -19.66
C SER A 121 5.50 -7.70 -20.71
N GLU A 122 6.69 -7.38 -21.24
CA GLU A 122 7.48 -8.28 -22.10
C GLU A 122 7.96 -9.51 -21.34
N ARG A 123 8.18 -9.37 -20.04
CA ARG A 123 8.51 -10.46 -19.12
C ARG A 123 7.47 -10.54 -18.01
N ARG A 124 6.97 -11.75 -17.78
CA ARG A 124 6.07 -12.01 -16.65
C ARG A 124 6.79 -11.79 -15.33
N PHE A 125 6.15 -11.06 -14.43
CA PHE A 125 6.64 -10.84 -13.07
C PHE A 125 6.70 -12.18 -12.31
N ASN A 126 7.83 -12.50 -11.69
CA ASN A 126 8.09 -13.82 -11.10
C ASN A 126 8.24 -13.74 -9.56
N SER A 127 8.30 -14.92 -8.91
CA SER A 127 8.39 -15.02 -7.45
C SER A 127 9.67 -14.42 -6.87
N GLU A 128 10.81 -14.51 -7.58
CA GLU A 128 12.08 -13.93 -7.13
C GLU A 128 11.98 -12.40 -7.04
N LEU A 129 11.44 -11.76 -8.09
CA LEU A 129 11.16 -10.34 -8.11
C LEU A 129 10.16 -9.92 -7.03
N ALA A 130 9.12 -10.73 -6.82
CA ALA A 130 8.15 -10.50 -5.77
C ALA A 130 8.79 -10.49 -4.37
N LEU A 131 9.73 -11.41 -4.11
CA LEU A 131 10.49 -11.45 -2.86
C LEU A 131 11.41 -10.24 -2.72
N LYS A 132 12.14 -9.86 -3.78
CA LYS A 132 12.99 -8.66 -3.79
C LYS A 132 12.18 -7.40 -3.49
N PHE A 133 11.03 -7.25 -4.15
CA PHE A 133 10.16 -6.08 -3.97
C PHE A 133 9.51 -6.08 -2.59
N GLY A 134 9.01 -7.22 -2.14
CA GLY A 134 8.42 -7.35 -0.81
C GLY A 134 9.41 -6.99 0.30
N HIS A 135 10.65 -7.45 0.19
CA HIS A 135 11.70 -7.10 1.15
C HIS A 135 12.07 -5.61 1.08
N PHE A 136 12.27 -5.06 -0.11
CA PHE A 136 12.68 -3.66 -0.27
C PHE A 136 11.59 -2.66 0.16
N PHE A 137 10.35 -2.88 -0.27
CA PHE A 137 9.22 -1.98 0.01
C PHE A 137 8.53 -2.28 1.35
N HIS A 138 8.95 -3.33 2.07
CA HIS A 138 8.29 -3.84 3.27
C HIS A 138 6.82 -4.18 3.03
N THR A 139 6.54 -4.89 1.94
CA THR A 139 5.20 -5.34 1.56
C THR A 139 5.14 -6.87 1.44
N PRO A 140 3.97 -7.50 1.62
CA PRO A 140 3.83 -8.93 1.40
C PRO A 140 4.17 -9.31 -0.05
N ALA A 141 5.09 -10.25 -0.27
CA ALA A 141 5.54 -10.61 -1.62
C ALA A 141 4.38 -11.08 -2.53
N ASN A 142 3.39 -11.78 -1.97
CA ASN A 142 2.24 -12.30 -2.70
C ASN A 142 1.40 -11.19 -3.37
N ILE A 143 1.37 -9.98 -2.80
CA ILE A 143 0.55 -8.88 -3.34
C ILE A 143 0.99 -8.49 -4.75
N TRP A 144 2.30 -8.55 -5.02
CA TRP A 144 2.87 -8.23 -6.32
C TRP A 144 2.47 -9.24 -7.40
N LEU A 145 2.45 -10.53 -7.04
CA LEU A 145 1.98 -11.58 -7.94
C LEU A 145 0.47 -11.49 -8.16
N GLN A 146 -0.30 -11.15 -7.12
CA GLN A 146 -1.75 -10.99 -7.23
C GLN A 146 -2.13 -9.86 -8.19
N ILE A 147 -1.43 -8.71 -8.16
CA ILE A 147 -1.63 -7.64 -9.14
C ILE A 147 -1.36 -8.15 -10.56
N GLN A 148 -0.23 -8.82 -10.78
CA GLN A 148 0.09 -9.36 -12.09
C GLN A 148 -0.96 -10.35 -12.59
N SER A 149 -1.38 -11.30 -11.74
CA SER A 149 -2.40 -12.29 -12.10
C SER A 149 -3.76 -11.65 -12.37
N LYS A 150 -4.16 -10.65 -11.56
CA LYS A 150 -5.40 -9.91 -11.80
C LYS A 150 -5.41 -9.26 -13.17
N ASN A 151 -4.31 -8.60 -13.53
CA ASN A 151 -4.19 -7.93 -14.82
C ASN A 151 -4.26 -8.91 -15.99
N GLU A 152 -3.58 -10.05 -15.88
CA GLU A 152 -3.62 -11.11 -16.89
C GLU A 152 -5.03 -11.69 -17.06
N ILE A 153 -5.77 -11.90 -15.97
CA ILE A 153 -7.16 -12.39 -16.02
C ILE A 153 -8.07 -11.37 -16.71
N LEU A 154 -7.95 -10.08 -16.39
CA LEU A 154 -8.77 -9.03 -17.01
C LEU A 154 -8.52 -8.93 -18.52
N ILE A 155 -7.26 -9.02 -18.94
CA ILE A 155 -6.89 -9.05 -20.37
C ILE A 155 -7.47 -10.30 -21.04
N LEU A 156 -7.35 -11.47 -20.40
CA LEU A 156 -7.89 -12.73 -20.93
C LEU A 156 -9.41 -12.65 -21.12
N GLN A 157 -10.14 -12.16 -20.12
CA GLN A 157 -11.60 -12.01 -20.18
C GLN A 157 -12.03 -11.07 -21.31
N HIS A 158 -11.31 -9.97 -21.49
CA HIS A 158 -11.55 -9.05 -22.59
C HIS A 158 -11.27 -9.71 -23.96
N GLU A 159 -10.20 -10.50 -24.08
CA GLU A 159 -9.90 -11.23 -25.31
C GLU A 159 -10.90 -12.36 -25.62
N GLU A 160 -11.42 -13.03 -24.60
CA GLU A 160 -12.43 -14.08 -24.73
C GLU A 160 -13.74 -13.54 -25.30
N GLN A 161 -14.12 -12.31 -24.93
CA GLN A 161 -15.28 -11.61 -25.51
C GLN A 161 -15.12 -11.34 -27.01
N ALA A 162 -13.89 -11.27 -27.53
CA ALA A 162 -13.58 -11.16 -28.96
C ALA A 162 -13.46 -12.54 -29.66
N GLY A 163 -13.99 -13.61 -29.04
CA GLY A 163 -13.61 -15.02 -29.16
C GLY A 163 -13.85 -15.77 -30.46
N ASP A 164 -14.33 -15.14 -31.54
CA ASP A 164 -14.53 -15.85 -32.81
C ASP A 164 -13.21 -16.41 -33.38
N LYS A 165 -12.06 -15.79 -33.09
CA LYS A 165 -10.73 -16.25 -33.50
C LYS A 165 -10.34 -17.64 -32.95
N TYR A 166 -10.91 -18.04 -31.82
CA TYR A 166 -10.51 -19.26 -31.11
C TYR A 166 -11.41 -20.48 -31.40
N ARG A 167 -12.59 -20.29 -32.00
CA ARG A 167 -13.52 -21.38 -32.35
C ARG A 167 -12.93 -22.42 -33.29
N LYS A 168 -11.85 -22.11 -34.01
CA LYS A 168 -11.16 -23.06 -34.89
C LYS A 168 -10.35 -24.13 -34.13
N TYR A 169 -10.07 -23.92 -32.85
CA TYR A 169 -9.31 -24.84 -32.01
C TYR A 169 -10.21 -25.81 -31.22
N ASP A 170 -11.49 -25.90 -31.56
CA ASP A 170 -12.43 -26.85 -30.98
C ASP A 170 -12.01 -28.30 -31.35
N TYR A 171 -11.89 -29.15 -30.34
CA TYR A 171 -11.50 -30.55 -30.54
C TYR A 171 -12.51 -31.31 -31.41
N GLU A 172 -13.80 -30.92 -31.40
CA GLU A 172 -14.83 -31.55 -32.24
C GLU A 172 -14.55 -31.35 -33.73
N LYS A 173 -13.95 -30.22 -34.11
CA LYS A 173 -13.52 -29.98 -35.50
C LYS A 173 -12.38 -30.90 -35.91
N LEU A 174 -11.49 -31.25 -34.98
CA LEU A 174 -10.43 -32.21 -35.25
C LEU A 174 -11.00 -33.62 -35.45
N LEU A 175 -11.98 -34.01 -34.64
CA LEU A 175 -12.65 -35.31 -34.76
C LEU A 175 -13.45 -35.49 -36.07
N GLN A 176 -13.83 -34.40 -36.74
CA GLN A 176 -14.50 -34.45 -38.05
C GLN A 176 -13.54 -34.64 -39.24
N ILE A 177 -12.25 -34.38 -39.03
CA ILE A 177 -11.21 -34.45 -40.07
C ILE A 177 -10.33 -35.70 -39.90
N ALA A 178 -10.33 -36.30 -38.70
CA ALA A 178 -9.66 -37.57 -38.37
C ALA A 178 -10.47 -38.79 -38.83
#